data_AF-A0A8B2PFL0-F1
#
_entry.id   AF-A0A8B2PFL0-F1
#
_cell.length_a   1.000
_cell.length_b   1.000
_cell.length_c   1.000
_cell.angle_alpha   90.00
_cell.angle_beta   90.00
_cell.angle_gamma   90.00
#
_symmetry.space_group_name_H-M   'P 1'
#
loop_
_entity.id
_entity.type
_entity.pdbx_description
1 polymer ?
#
loop_
_entity_poly.entity_id
_entity_poly.type
_entity_poly.pdbx_seq_one_letter_code
_entity_poly.pdbx_strand_id
1 'polypeptide(L)'
;MKISKLLIVTLACGLSLTACAIPRALTSVQARDATPREAALLINKEIRPAVNELADACEAGLIDDRTLEVVDRYAGPIRSAIGAYAASARPCLVVDGKLLTDPAVTGVCYRGSVSKASGAVPELLKEVGLAVGGELGNRAFWAGVAAAAFVSRDDTTADGFNRETTDYSVAVYDDAWAPVRLDADRLQACASAR
;
A
#
# COMPACT_ATOMS: atom_id res chain seq x y z
N MET A 1 -50.94 39.82 24.03
CA MET A 1 -50.21 40.02 22.76
C MET A 1 -48.97 39.14 22.75
N LYS A 2 -48.71 38.50 21.59
CA LYS A 2 -47.59 37.60 21.23
C LYS A 2 -47.63 36.17 21.79
N ILE A 3 -48.40 35.37 21.06
CA ILE A 3 -48.26 33.91 20.91
C ILE A 3 -46.96 33.64 20.13
N SER A 4 -46.01 32.92 20.74
CA SER A 4 -44.84 32.35 20.07
C SER A 4 -44.90 30.83 20.29
N LYS A 5 -45.62 30.13 19.40
CA LYS A 5 -45.10 29.27 18.33
C LYS A 5 -44.29 28.04 18.82
N LEU A 6 -45.04 26.94 18.88
CA LEU A 6 -44.73 25.54 18.58
C LEU A 6 -43.49 24.88 19.23
N LEU A 7 -43.80 24.11 20.26
CA LEU A 7 -43.19 22.83 20.58
C LEU A 7 -43.39 21.86 19.39
N ILE A 8 -42.31 21.36 18.80
CA ILE A 8 -42.35 20.12 18.00
C ILE A 8 -41.36 19.16 18.67
N VAL A 9 -41.92 18.30 19.50
CA VAL A 9 -41.30 17.05 19.93
C VAL A 9 -41.71 16.01 18.88
N THR A 10 -40.76 15.57 18.05
CA THR A 10 -40.94 14.36 17.25
C THR A 10 -39.86 13.36 17.66
N LEU A 11 -40.26 12.51 18.59
CA LEU A 11 -39.60 11.25 18.91
C LEU A 11 -39.99 10.26 17.79
N ALA A 12 -39.07 9.99 16.87
CA ALA A 12 -39.15 8.83 15.98
C ALA A 12 -37.88 8.00 16.18
N CYS A 13 -37.93 7.13 17.18
CA CYS A 13 -37.03 6.00 17.32
C CYS A 13 -37.41 4.98 16.25
N GLY A 14 -36.46 4.48 15.46
CA GLY A 14 -36.73 3.42 14.49
C GLY A 14 -35.61 3.22 13.49
N LEU A 15 -34.73 2.27 13.84
CA LEU A 15 -33.69 1.66 13.02
C LEU A 15 -34.02 1.63 11.52
N SER A 16 -33.04 1.99 10.68
CA SER A 16 -32.76 1.29 9.41
C SER A 16 -31.41 1.75 8.86
N LEU A 17 -30.44 0.85 9.02
CA LEU A 17 -29.36 0.55 8.08
C LEU A 17 -28.49 1.73 7.62
N THR A 18 -27.26 1.70 8.13
CA THR A 18 -26.02 2.07 7.43
C THR A 18 -26.11 1.75 5.94
N ALA A 19 -26.64 2.70 5.17
CA ALA A 19 -26.56 2.66 3.72
C ALA A 19 -25.10 2.92 3.37
N CYS A 20 -24.41 1.83 3.02
CA CYS A 20 -23.24 1.77 2.16
C CYS A 20 -22.38 3.03 2.19
N ALA A 21 -21.46 3.09 3.16
CA ALA A 21 -20.18 3.72 2.86
C ALA A 21 -19.60 2.92 1.68
N ILE A 22 -19.98 3.32 0.47
CA ILE A 22 -19.32 2.94 -0.76
C ILE A 22 -17.83 3.15 -0.46
N PRO A 23 -16.99 2.11 -0.50
CA PRO A 23 -15.56 2.31 -0.33
C PRO A 23 -15.18 3.34 -1.37
N ARG A 24 -14.72 4.48 -0.85
CA ARG A 24 -14.27 5.68 -1.57
C ARG A 24 -13.67 5.20 -2.89
N ALA A 25 -14.34 5.54 -3.99
CA ALA A 25 -13.97 5.10 -5.33
C ALA A 25 -12.44 5.16 -5.47
N LEU A 26 -11.84 3.98 -5.70
CA LEU A 26 -10.44 3.85 -6.08
C LEU A 26 -10.15 4.91 -7.14
N THR A 27 -9.34 5.91 -6.81
CA THR A 27 -8.85 6.96 -7.71
C THR A 27 -7.91 6.41 -8.80
N SER A 28 -8.07 5.12 -9.14
CA SER A 28 -7.36 4.28 -10.11
C SER A 28 -7.36 4.79 -11.56
N VAL A 29 -7.84 6.01 -11.83
CA VAL A 29 -7.85 6.62 -13.16
C VAL A 29 -6.62 7.53 -13.39
N GLN A 30 -5.80 7.85 -12.39
CA GLN A 30 -4.80 8.93 -12.54
C GLN A 30 -3.35 8.55 -12.88
N ALA A 31 -2.92 7.29 -12.86
CA ALA A 31 -1.48 6.98 -12.89
C ALA A 31 -0.93 6.52 -14.25
N ARG A 32 -1.46 6.98 -15.39
CA ARG A 32 -0.79 6.73 -16.69
C ARG A 32 0.53 7.50 -16.82
N ASP A 33 0.69 8.60 -16.06
CA ASP A 33 1.86 9.49 -16.16
C ASP A 33 2.77 9.46 -14.92
N ALA A 34 2.48 8.59 -13.93
CA ALA A 34 3.25 8.53 -12.69
C ALA A 34 4.65 7.96 -12.96
N THR A 35 5.68 8.62 -12.43
CA THR A 35 7.06 8.10 -12.51
C THR A 35 7.21 6.80 -11.71
N PRO A 36 8.28 6.01 -11.93
CA PRO A 36 8.51 4.80 -11.15
C PRO A 36 8.56 5.03 -9.63
N ARG A 37 9.22 6.09 -9.15
CA ARG A 37 9.26 6.36 -7.71
C ARG A 37 7.92 6.90 -7.21
N GLU A 38 7.22 7.72 -7.99
CA GLU A 38 5.87 8.19 -7.62
C GLU A 38 4.89 7.02 -7.49
N ALA A 39 4.84 6.12 -8.47
CA ALA A 39 4.01 4.91 -8.43
C ALA A 39 4.34 4.05 -7.20
N ALA A 40 5.62 3.86 -6.91
CA ALA A 40 6.07 3.14 -5.73
C ALA A 40 5.68 3.84 -4.41
N LEU A 41 5.72 5.17 -4.34
CA LEU A 41 5.27 5.93 -3.18
C LEU A 41 3.76 5.86 -2.97
N LEU A 42 2.98 5.87 -4.06
CA LEU A 42 1.53 5.67 -4.00
C LEU A 42 1.20 4.27 -3.46
N ILE A 43 1.93 3.24 -3.91
CA ILE A 43 1.77 1.87 -3.39
C ILE A 43 2.19 1.79 -1.93
N ASN A 44 3.32 2.39 -1.56
CA ASN A 44 3.77 2.45 -0.17
C ASN A 44 2.68 3.00 0.77
N LYS A 45 1.96 4.05 0.33
CA LYS A 45 0.86 4.65 1.09
C LYS A 45 -0.28 3.65 1.39
N GLU A 46 -0.57 2.75 0.46
CA GLU A 46 -1.62 1.74 0.63
C GLU A 46 -1.14 0.55 1.48
N ILE A 47 0.10 0.09 1.30
CA ILE A 47 0.61 -1.11 1.98
C ILE A 47 1.08 -0.84 3.41
N ARG A 48 1.66 0.33 3.68
CA ARG A 48 2.31 0.63 4.97
C ARG A 48 1.37 0.47 6.16
N PRO A 49 0.12 0.98 6.15
CA PRO A 49 -0.79 0.80 7.28
C PRO A 49 -1.08 -0.68 7.57
N ALA A 50 -1.27 -1.50 6.54
CA ALA A 50 -1.56 -2.92 6.71
C ALA A 50 -0.38 -3.69 7.33
N VAL A 51 0.85 -3.40 6.89
CA VAL A 51 2.06 -4.04 7.43
C VAL A 51 2.29 -3.62 8.89
N ASN A 52 2.12 -2.33 9.19
CA ASN A 52 2.23 -1.79 10.54
C ASN A 52 1.20 -2.42 11.48
N GLU A 53 -0.07 -2.50 11.08
CA GLU A 53 -1.12 -3.10 11.90
C GLU A 53 -0.92 -4.61 12.13
N LEU A 54 -0.41 -5.34 11.14
CA LEU A 54 -0.05 -6.75 11.31
C LEU A 54 1.09 -6.91 12.33
N ALA A 55 2.11 -6.05 12.26
CA ALA A 55 3.21 -6.04 13.21
C ALA A 55 2.70 -5.71 14.63
N ASP A 56 1.91 -4.65 14.78
CA ASP A 56 1.34 -4.22 16.06
C ASP A 56 0.43 -5.30 16.66
N ALA A 57 -0.44 -5.93 15.86
CA ALA A 57 -1.32 -7.00 16.33
C ALA A 57 -0.54 -8.24 16.77
N CYS A 58 0.54 -8.57 16.04
CA CYS A 58 1.44 -9.67 16.40
C CYS A 58 2.13 -9.39 17.74
N GLU A 59 2.77 -8.23 17.88
CA GLU A 59 3.51 -7.84 19.09
C GLU A 59 2.60 -7.71 20.31
N ALA A 60 1.36 -7.24 20.12
CA ALA A 60 0.36 -7.15 21.18
C ALA A 60 -0.26 -8.51 21.57
N GLY A 61 0.06 -9.60 20.86
CA GLY A 61 -0.53 -10.92 21.11
C GLY A 61 -2.03 -10.98 20.83
N LEU A 62 -2.52 -10.14 19.92
CA LEU A 62 -3.94 -10.07 19.53
C LEU A 62 -4.29 -11.06 18.41
N ILE A 63 -3.29 -11.73 17.86
CA ILE A 63 -3.42 -12.74 16.83
C ILE A 63 -3.48 -14.11 17.52
N ASP A 64 -4.56 -14.88 17.28
CA ASP A 64 -4.69 -16.24 17.80
C ASP A 64 -3.67 -17.19 17.14
N ASP A 65 -3.36 -18.32 17.79
CA ASP A 65 -2.29 -19.25 17.35
C ASP A 65 -2.44 -19.71 15.89
N ARG A 66 -3.68 -19.95 15.43
CA ARG A 66 -3.94 -20.38 14.05
C ARG A 66 -3.67 -19.25 13.06
N THR A 67 -4.07 -18.04 13.40
CA THR A 67 -3.77 -16.86 12.58
C THR A 67 -2.28 -16.53 12.61
N LEU A 68 -1.60 -16.80 13.72
CA LEU A 68 -0.16 -16.59 13.85
C LEU A 68 0.65 -17.54 12.95
N GLU A 69 0.26 -18.81 12.84
CA GLU A 69 0.87 -19.77 11.87
C GLU A 69 0.76 -19.27 10.42
N VAL A 70 -0.36 -18.62 10.09
CA VAL A 70 -0.54 -17.97 8.78
C VAL A 70 0.42 -16.79 8.66
N VAL A 71 0.45 -15.91 9.66
CA VAL A 71 1.34 -14.73 9.65
C VAL A 71 2.81 -15.14 9.55
N ASP A 72 3.26 -16.17 10.27
CA ASP A 72 4.63 -16.69 10.18
C ASP A 72 4.99 -17.18 8.77
N ARG A 73 4.08 -17.94 8.14
CA ARG A 73 4.26 -18.39 6.75
C ARG A 73 4.47 -17.23 5.78
N TYR A 74 3.84 -16.07 6.02
CA TYR A 74 3.85 -14.94 5.10
C TYR A 74 4.73 -13.77 5.52
N ALA A 75 5.20 -13.68 6.76
CA ALA A 75 6.03 -12.56 7.24
C ALA A 75 7.34 -12.45 6.42
N GLY A 76 7.99 -13.59 6.15
CA GLY A 76 9.22 -13.65 5.36
C GLY A 76 9.01 -13.24 3.91
N PRO A 77 7.98 -13.80 3.24
CA PRO A 77 7.54 -13.34 1.93
C PRO A 77 7.19 -11.84 1.89
N ILE A 78 6.41 -11.31 2.85
CA ILE A 78 6.04 -9.89 2.93
C ILE A 78 7.30 -9.01 3.01
N ARG A 79 8.21 -9.33 3.94
CA ARG A 79 9.47 -8.60 4.12
C ARG A 79 10.33 -8.62 2.86
N SER A 80 10.46 -9.79 2.24
CA SER A 80 11.24 -9.96 1.00
C SER A 80 10.63 -9.17 -0.15
N ALA A 81 9.31 -9.18 -0.29
CA ALA A 81 8.59 -8.47 -1.32
C ALA A 81 8.68 -6.94 -1.13
N ILE A 82 8.52 -6.43 0.09
CA ILE A 82 8.73 -5.00 0.42
C ILE A 82 10.16 -4.57 0.08
N GLY A 83 11.16 -5.37 0.45
CA GLY A 83 12.56 -5.09 0.12
C GLY A 83 12.82 -5.04 -1.38
N ALA A 84 12.28 -6.01 -2.13
CA ALA A 84 12.37 -6.03 -3.59
C ALA A 84 11.67 -4.83 -4.22
N TYR A 85 10.53 -4.42 -3.66
CA TYR A 85 9.78 -3.25 -4.11
C TYR A 85 10.57 -1.96 -3.93
N ALA A 86 11.03 -1.71 -2.71
CA ALA A 86 11.87 -0.56 -2.39
C ALA A 86 13.14 -0.53 -3.26
N ALA A 87 13.74 -1.68 -3.58
CA ALA A 87 14.94 -1.73 -4.41
C ALA A 87 14.66 -1.45 -5.91
N SER A 88 13.47 -1.75 -6.39
CA SER A 88 13.17 -1.78 -7.84
C SER A 88 13.03 -0.42 -8.50
N ALA A 89 12.37 0.53 -7.84
CA ALA A 89 12.16 1.89 -8.35
C ALA A 89 13.25 2.85 -7.85
N ARG A 90 14.03 2.45 -6.83
CA ARG A 90 15.14 3.24 -6.30
C ARG A 90 16.16 3.70 -7.36
N PRO A 91 16.63 2.88 -8.32
CA PRO A 91 17.57 3.35 -9.34
C PRO A 91 16.91 4.11 -10.49
N CYS A 92 15.58 4.19 -10.55
CA CYS A 92 14.86 4.80 -11.66
C CYS A 92 14.60 6.28 -11.42
N LEU A 93 14.91 7.09 -12.43
CA LEU A 93 14.70 8.53 -12.43
C LEU A 93 14.08 8.93 -13.76
N VAL A 94 13.08 9.81 -13.74
CA VAL A 94 12.53 10.45 -14.93
C VAL A 94 13.02 11.90 -15.00
N VAL A 95 13.67 12.24 -16.12
CA VAL A 95 14.13 13.61 -16.44
C VAL A 95 13.77 13.90 -17.89
N ASP A 96 13.17 15.06 -18.14
CA ASP A 96 12.75 15.51 -19.49
C ASP A 96 11.89 14.47 -20.23
N GLY A 97 11.02 13.76 -19.51
CA GLY A 97 10.14 12.75 -20.07
C GLY A 97 10.80 11.39 -20.40
N LYS A 98 12.06 11.19 -20.00
CA LYS A 98 12.85 9.99 -20.28
C LYS A 98 13.18 9.23 -19.00
N LEU A 99 13.08 7.90 -19.07
CA LEU A 99 13.53 7.02 -18.00
C LEU A 99 15.06 6.85 -18.04
N LEU A 100 15.72 7.16 -16.93
CA LEU A 100 17.16 7.09 -16.73
C LEU A 100 17.52 6.28 -15.48
N THR A 101 18.79 5.86 -15.40
CA THR A 101 19.36 5.36 -14.15
C THR A 101 19.90 6.53 -13.35
N ASP A 102 19.49 6.63 -12.09
CA ASP A 102 19.98 7.65 -11.17
C ASP A 102 21.45 7.39 -10.80
N PRO A 103 22.38 8.32 -11.09
CA PRO A 103 23.80 8.12 -10.82
C PRO A 103 24.15 8.16 -9.32
N ALA A 104 23.24 8.64 -8.46
CA ALA A 104 23.46 8.74 -7.02
C ALA A 104 23.31 7.40 -6.28
N VAL A 105 22.88 6.34 -6.97
CA VAL A 105 22.60 5.03 -6.37
C VAL A 105 23.19 3.89 -7.16
N THR A 106 23.45 2.78 -6.46
CA THR A 106 23.84 1.53 -7.09
C THR A 106 22.62 0.84 -7.74
N GLY A 107 22.87 0.13 -8.83
CA GLY A 107 21.85 -0.57 -9.60
C GLY A 107 21.68 0.01 -11.00
N VAL A 108 20.80 -0.62 -11.79
CA VAL A 108 20.45 -0.16 -13.13
C VAL A 108 18.94 -0.04 -13.18
N CYS A 109 18.45 1.13 -13.59
CA CYS A 109 17.05 1.24 -13.94
C CYS A 109 16.82 0.52 -15.26
N TYR A 110 16.02 -0.53 -15.21
CA TYR A 110 15.45 -1.15 -16.40
C TYR A 110 13.97 -1.40 -16.15
N ARG A 111 13.16 -1.25 -17.21
CA ARG A 111 11.70 -1.24 -17.12
C ARG A 111 11.12 -2.48 -16.41
N GLY A 112 11.72 -3.65 -16.64
CA GLY A 112 11.30 -4.91 -16.05
C GLY A 112 11.40 -4.96 -14.52
N SER A 113 12.32 -4.20 -13.90
CA SER A 113 12.45 -4.13 -12.44
C SER A 113 11.19 -3.54 -11.82
N VAL A 114 10.69 -2.43 -12.38
CA VAL A 114 9.54 -1.69 -11.86
C VAL A 114 8.27 -2.52 -11.99
N SER A 115 8.03 -3.13 -13.15
CA SER A 115 6.86 -3.99 -13.39
C SER A 115 6.84 -5.26 -12.51
N LYS A 116 7.98 -5.98 -12.40
CA LYS A 116 8.05 -7.23 -11.64
C LYS A 116 7.91 -7.03 -10.13
N ALA A 117 8.50 -5.96 -9.60
CA ALA A 117 8.35 -5.64 -8.19
C ALA A 117 6.93 -5.15 -7.87
N SER A 118 6.28 -4.49 -8.85
CA SER A 118 4.92 -3.98 -8.72
C SER A 118 3.87 -5.04 -8.36
N GLY A 119 3.98 -6.26 -8.86
CA GLY A 119 2.96 -7.31 -8.67
C GLY A 119 3.01 -8.08 -7.34
N ALA A 120 4.19 -8.31 -6.78
CA ALA A 120 4.38 -9.29 -5.71
C ALA A 120 3.78 -8.89 -4.35
N VAL A 121 3.97 -7.64 -3.91
CA VAL A 121 3.45 -7.16 -2.61
C VAL A 121 1.91 -7.14 -2.60
N PRO A 122 1.21 -6.61 -3.62
CA PRO A 122 -0.25 -6.66 -3.68
C PRO A 122 -0.83 -8.08 -3.58
N GLU A 123 -0.23 -9.05 -4.26
CA GLU A 123 -0.68 -10.46 -4.25
C GLU A 123 -0.52 -11.08 -2.87
N LEU A 124 0.64 -10.94 -2.24
CA LEU A 124 0.88 -11.45 -0.90
C LEU A 124 -0.06 -10.85 0.14
N LEU A 125 -0.35 -9.54 0.06
CA LEU A 125 -1.32 -8.89 0.96
C LEU A 125 -2.75 -9.41 0.76
N LYS A 126 -3.14 -9.70 -0.48
CA LYS A 126 -4.43 -10.34 -0.77
C LYS A 126 -4.48 -11.75 -0.18
N GLU A 127 -3.43 -12.56 -0.36
CA GLU A 127 -3.36 -13.93 0.17
C GLU A 127 -3.38 -13.95 1.71
N VAL A 128 -2.58 -13.11 2.36
CA VAL A 128 -2.56 -12.95 3.82
C VAL A 128 -3.91 -12.47 4.32
N GLY A 129 -4.50 -11.49 3.65
CA GLY A 129 -5.80 -10.95 4.06
C GLY A 129 -6.91 -12.00 4.03
N LEU A 130 -6.94 -12.84 2.99
CA LEU A 130 -7.88 -13.96 2.88
C LEU A 130 -7.62 -15.04 3.94
N ALA A 131 -6.36 -15.31 4.26
CA ALA A 131 -5.99 -16.36 5.20
C ALA A 131 -6.17 -15.95 6.68
N VAL A 132 -5.94 -14.68 7.01
CA VAL A 132 -6.12 -14.11 8.36
C VAL A 132 -7.61 -13.87 8.66
N GLY A 133 -8.38 -13.35 7.69
CA GLY A 133 -9.80 -13.04 7.90
C GLY A 133 -10.05 -11.93 8.93
N GLY A 134 -11.31 -11.74 9.34
CA GLY A 134 -11.69 -10.69 10.28
C GLY A 134 -11.40 -9.27 9.78
N GLU A 135 -11.37 -8.28 10.69
CA GLU A 135 -11.11 -6.89 10.32
C GLU A 135 -9.66 -6.67 9.84
N LEU A 136 -8.69 -7.29 10.52
CA LEU A 136 -7.27 -7.22 10.19
C LEU A 136 -6.97 -7.80 8.79
N GLY A 137 -7.51 -8.98 8.49
CA GLY A 137 -7.36 -9.62 7.19
C GLY A 137 -8.07 -8.84 6.08
N ASN A 138 -9.25 -8.28 6.35
CA ASN A 138 -9.94 -7.41 5.39
C ASN A 138 -9.10 -6.18 5.02
N ARG A 139 -8.45 -5.52 5.99
CA ARG A 139 -7.60 -4.35 5.70
C ARG A 139 -6.36 -4.73 4.89
N ALA A 140 -5.70 -5.84 5.22
CA ALA A 140 -4.59 -6.36 4.41
C ALA A 140 -5.04 -6.69 2.98
N PHE A 141 -6.19 -7.35 2.82
CA PHE A 141 -6.74 -7.68 1.51
C PHE A 141 -7.03 -6.42 0.68
N TRP A 142 -7.71 -5.43 1.26
CA TRP A 142 -8.04 -4.19 0.56
C TRP A 142 -6.82 -3.32 0.26
N ALA A 143 -5.80 -3.33 1.11
CA ALA A 143 -4.51 -2.71 0.81
C ALA A 143 -3.86 -3.37 -0.41
N GLY A 144 -3.90 -4.70 -0.50
CA GLY A 144 -3.43 -5.42 -1.69
C GLY A 144 -4.26 -5.12 -2.94
N VAL A 145 -5.57 -4.97 -2.84
CA VAL A 145 -6.43 -4.55 -3.96
C VAL A 145 -6.12 -3.12 -4.41
N ALA A 146 -5.97 -2.19 -3.46
CA ALA A 146 -5.64 -0.80 -3.75
C ALA A 146 -4.25 -0.67 -4.38
N ALA A 147 -3.24 -1.35 -3.84
CA ALA A 147 -1.90 -1.39 -4.38
C ALA A 147 -1.86 -1.98 -5.80
N ALA A 148 -2.65 -3.03 -6.07
CA ALA A 148 -2.77 -3.64 -7.39
C ALA A 148 -3.31 -2.65 -8.45
N ALA A 149 -4.09 -1.64 -8.06
CA ALA A 149 -4.62 -0.65 -9.00
C ALA A 149 -3.53 0.29 -9.56
N PHE A 150 -2.39 0.39 -8.89
CA PHE A 150 -1.23 1.20 -9.33
C PHE A 150 -0.21 0.37 -10.13
N VAL A 151 -0.39 -0.94 -10.20
CA VAL A 151 0.43 -1.82 -11.04
C VAL A 151 -0.04 -1.66 -12.48
N SER A 152 0.73 -0.89 -13.25
CA SER A 152 0.49 -0.71 -14.68
C SER A 152 0.41 -2.06 -15.40
N ARG A 153 -0.62 -2.22 -16.24
CA ARG A 153 -0.68 -3.26 -17.27
C ARG A 153 0.30 -2.88 -18.37
N ASP A 154 1.52 -3.42 -18.29
CA ASP A 154 2.47 -3.54 -19.40
C ASP A 154 2.63 -2.30 -20.29
N ASP A 155 2.76 -1.08 -19.73
CA ASP A 155 3.13 0.06 -20.59
C ASP A 155 4.61 -0.05 -20.97
N THR A 156 4.85 -0.31 -22.25
CA THR A 156 6.13 -0.75 -22.84
C THR A 156 6.94 0.40 -23.44
N THR A 157 6.75 1.64 -23.01
CA THR A 157 7.49 2.80 -23.54
C THR A 157 8.45 3.38 -22.50
N ALA A 158 9.68 3.73 -22.94
CA ALA A 158 10.77 4.26 -22.08
C ALA A 158 10.81 5.79 -22.15
N ASP A 159 10.07 6.32 -23.12
CA ASP A 159 9.77 7.69 -23.40
C ASP A 159 8.24 7.82 -23.35
N GLY A 160 7.73 8.99 -22.95
CA GLY A 160 6.28 9.24 -22.89
C GLY A 160 5.79 9.78 -21.56
N PHE A 161 6.68 9.91 -20.56
CA PHE A 161 6.37 10.74 -19.39
C PHE A 161 6.26 12.20 -19.83
N ASN A 162 5.41 12.97 -19.15
CA ASN A 162 5.35 14.41 -19.36
C ASN A 162 6.75 15.01 -19.13
N ARG A 163 7.19 15.87 -20.06
CA ARG A 163 8.52 16.50 -20.02
C ARG A 163 8.71 17.41 -18.81
N GLU A 164 7.63 17.89 -18.22
CA GLU A 164 7.65 18.68 -16.98
C GLU A 164 7.75 17.79 -15.72
N THR A 165 7.53 16.48 -15.85
CA THR A 165 7.62 15.54 -14.73
C THR A 165 9.09 15.29 -14.38
N THR A 166 9.47 15.72 -13.18
CA THR A 166 10.72 15.29 -12.53
C THR A 166 10.37 14.30 -11.43
N ASP A 167 11.10 13.19 -11.38
CA ASP A 167 10.87 12.16 -10.37
C ASP A 167 11.29 12.61 -8.95
N TYR A 168 10.79 11.94 -7.93
CA TYR A 168 11.20 12.16 -6.54
C TYR A 168 12.69 11.88 -6.36
N SER A 169 13.34 12.65 -5.48
CA SER A 169 14.74 12.37 -5.11
C SER A 169 14.88 11.02 -4.40
N VAL A 170 16.05 10.40 -4.50
CA VAL A 170 16.37 9.15 -3.78
C VAL A 170 16.17 9.30 -2.28
N ALA A 171 16.52 10.46 -1.71
CA ALA A 171 16.37 10.70 -0.27
C ALA A 171 14.89 10.66 0.14
N VAL A 172 14.01 11.37 -0.58
CA VAL A 172 12.56 11.35 -0.31
C VAL A 172 11.99 9.94 -0.48
N TYR A 173 12.48 9.22 -1.49
CA TYR A 173 12.08 7.83 -1.72
C TYR A 173 12.50 6.91 -0.56
N ASP A 174 13.78 6.95 -0.17
CA ASP A 174 14.33 6.11 0.90
C ASP A 174 13.65 6.42 2.26
N ASP A 175 13.42 7.70 2.58
CA ASP A 175 12.73 8.14 3.80
C ASP A 175 11.30 7.59 3.89
N ALA A 176 10.59 7.52 2.77
CA ALA A 176 9.23 7.00 2.75
C ALA A 176 9.17 5.47 2.95
N TRP A 177 10.17 4.74 2.45
CA TRP A 177 10.24 3.28 2.54
C TRP A 177 10.87 2.77 3.83
N ALA A 178 11.68 3.57 4.52
CA ALA A 178 12.31 3.15 5.77
C ALA A 178 11.31 2.67 6.85
N PRO A 179 10.18 3.36 7.12
CA PRO A 179 9.21 2.91 8.11
C PRO A 179 8.56 1.56 7.77
N VAL A 180 8.12 1.34 6.52
CA VAL A 180 7.47 0.08 6.14
C VAL A 180 8.43 -1.11 6.15
N ARG A 181 9.73 -0.88 5.87
CA ARG A 181 10.77 -1.89 6.03
C ARG A 181 10.96 -2.26 7.51
N LEU A 182 10.97 -1.26 8.40
CA LEU A 182 11.03 -1.49 9.84
C LEU A 182 9.81 -2.29 10.33
N ASP A 183 8.61 -1.95 9.89
CA ASP A 183 7.39 -2.68 10.25
C ASP A 183 7.41 -4.13 9.73
N ALA A 184 7.94 -4.37 8.53
CA ALA A 184 8.11 -5.72 8.01
C ALA A 184 9.16 -6.53 8.78
N ASP A 185 10.25 -5.90 9.20
CA ASP A 185 11.26 -6.51 10.09
C ASP A 185 10.66 -6.85 11.45
N ARG A 186 9.83 -5.96 12.02
CA ARG A 186 9.08 -6.19 13.26
C ARG A 186 8.12 -7.38 13.14
N LEU A 187 7.33 -7.42 12.08
CA LEU A 187 6.40 -8.53 11.80
C LEU A 187 7.15 -9.87 11.72
N GLN A 188 8.26 -9.92 10.97
CA GLN A 188 9.10 -11.12 10.88
C GLN A 188 9.63 -11.52 12.26
N ALA A 189 10.19 -10.57 13.01
CA ALA A 189 10.78 -10.86 14.32
C ALA A 189 9.72 -11.40 15.29
N CYS A 190 8.53 -10.81 15.31
CA CYS A 190 7.42 -11.28 16.14
C CYS A 190 6.98 -12.70 15.76
N ALA A 191 6.82 -12.96 14.46
CA ALA A 191 6.43 -14.28 14.00
C ALA A 191 7.48 -15.37 14.29
N SER A 192 8.77 -15.02 14.19
CA SER A 192 9.90 -15.95 14.40
C SER A 192 10.22 -16.22 15.87
N ALA A 193 9.70 -15.41 16.80
CA ALA A 193 10.04 -15.48 18.22
C ALA A 193 9.26 -16.54 19.01
N ARG A 194 8.46 -17.37 18.32
CA ARG A 194 7.56 -18.35 18.95
C ARG A 194 7.74 -19.75 18.38
#